data_AF-A0A653XK95-F1
#
_entry.id   AF-A0A653XK95-F1
#
_cell.length_a   1.000
_cell.length_b   1.000
_cell.length_c   1.000
_cell.angle_alpha   90.00
_cell.angle_beta   90.00
_cell.angle_gamma   90.00
#
_symmetry.space_group_name_H-M   'P 1'
#
loop_
_entity.id
_entity.type
_entity.pdbx_description
1 polymer ?
#
loop_
_entity_poly.entity_id
_entity_poly.type
_entity_poly.pdbx_seq_one_letter_code
_entity_poly.pdbx_strand_id
1 'polypeptide(L)'
;MTRRDNPNDSEIPEILRRIRALETQSPIGFSSITRGALRVASPEGLLVEGSAYVSGILHGDGDFNWSGDMNLTGSQHVTGPTVFDGTLTINGNTTINGTTTVNGPLNVVGTWKLIGNGEIQGNTVITGSVIVNSPGLIRITGGASPATLEDGRMSFGTGGVVEADVTNGGVRMNVGTNRVYVGTGAVAIQRGGVSIVLSGSGISFFGMDTIPSASANHAPVGTIWTDGTGKVFEVV
;
A
#
# COMPACT_ATOMS: atom_id res chain seq x y z
N MET A 1 -87.93 12.62 -50.31
CA MET A 1 -88.47 13.09 -49.01
C MET A 1 -87.53 14.14 -48.48
N THR A 2 -87.96 15.41 -48.49
CA THR A 2 -87.19 16.54 -47.97
C THR A 2 -87.23 16.51 -46.44
N ARG A 3 -86.06 16.37 -45.81
CA ARG A 3 -85.92 16.50 -44.36
C ARG A 3 -86.30 17.94 -44.00
N ARG A 4 -87.46 18.11 -43.36
CA ARG A 4 -87.88 19.39 -42.78
C ARG A 4 -87.18 19.49 -41.43
N ASP A 5 -86.05 20.17 -41.38
CA ASP A 5 -85.45 20.55 -40.11
C ASP A 5 -86.38 21.58 -39.45
N ASN A 6 -86.83 21.28 -38.23
CA ASN A 6 -87.70 22.15 -37.45
C ASN A 6 -86.83 23.26 -36.82
N PRO A 7 -86.99 24.54 -37.21
CA PRO A 7 -86.18 25.63 -36.68
C PRO A 7 -86.43 25.91 -35.18
N ASN A 8 -87.42 25.26 -34.56
CA ASN A 8 -87.71 25.34 -33.12
C ASN A 8 -87.15 24.15 -32.29
N ASP A 9 -86.53 23.15 -32.92
CA ASP A 9 -85.84 22.10 -32.17
C ASP A 9 -84.52 22.68 -31.64
N SER A 10 -84.50 22.96 -30.34
CA SER A 10 -83.34 23.54 -29.68
C SER A 10 -82.17 22.56 -29.70
N GLU A 11 -81.01 22.97 -30.23
CA GLU A 11 -79.77 22.18 -30.20
C GLU A 11 -79.13 22.14 -28.79
N ILE A 12 -79.63 22.96 -27.86
CA ILE A 12 -79.09 23.14 -26.51
C ILE A 12 -78.99 21.83 -25.71
N PRO A 13 -80.01 20.95 -25.66
CA PRO A 13 -79.92 19.70 -24.89
C PRO A 13 -78.83 18.77 -25.41
N GLU A 14 -78.64 18.73 -26.72
CA GLU A 14 -77.63 17.91 -27.38
C GLU A 14 -76.22 18.49 -27.17
N ILE A 15 -76.07 19.81 -27.24
CA ILE A 15 -74.82 20.51 -26.89
C ILE A 15 -74.43 20.22 -25.44
N LEU A 16 -75.37 20.33 -24.50
CA LEU A 16 -75.12 20.05 -23.08
C LEU A 16 -74.75 18.59 -22.84
N ARG A 17 -75.30 17.65 -23.62
CA ARG A 17 -74.93 16.23 -23.55
C ARG A 17 -73.50 16.00 -24.05
N ARG A 18 -73.10 16.65 -25.14
CA ARG A 18 -71.74 16.57 -25.70
C ARG A 18 -70.71 17.25 -24.79
N ILE A 19 -71.05 18.38 -24.18
CA ILE A 19 -70.19 19.05 -23.20
C ILE A 19 -69.96 18.14 -21.99
N ARG A 20 -71.02 17.54 -21.42
CA ARG A 20 -70.87 16.59 -20.31
C ARG A 20 -69.99 15.39 -20.66
N ALA A 21 -70.07 14.91 -21.90
CA ALA A 21 -69.19 13.85 -22.37
C ALA A 21 -67.72 14.31 -22.46
N LEU A 22 -67.45 15.54 -22.93
CA LEU A 22 -66.10 16.11 -22.95
C LEU A 22 -65.54 16.36 -21.54
N GLU A 23 -66.38 16.81 -20.62
CA GLU A 23 -66.01 17.07 -19.22
C GLU A 23 -65.65 15.79 -18.45
N THR A 24 -66.14 14.63 -18.88
CA THR A 24 -65.93 13.34 -18.19
C THR A 24 -65.00 12.39 -18.95
N GLN A 25 -64.52 12.77 -20.13
CA GLN A 25 -63.61 11.95 -20.93
C GLN A 25 -62.16 12.05 -20.44
N SER A 26 -61.37 11.00 -20.72
CA SER A 26 -59.91 10.97 -20.57
C SER A 26 -59.27 11.16 -21.95
N PRO A 27 -58.96 12.40 -22.37
CA PRO A 27 -58.71 12.71 -23.79
C PRO A 27 -57.44 12.06 -24.38
N ILE A 28 -56.54 11.56 -23.52
CA ILE A 28 -55.23 11.01 -23.92
C ILE A 28 -55.00 9.55 -23.53
N GLY A 29 -56.01 8.83 -23.00
CA GLY A 29 -55.83 7.49 -22.42
C GLY A 29 -55.28 6.42 -23.39
N PHE A 30 -55.54 6.55 -24.69
CA PHE A 30 -55.06 5.62 -25.73
C PHE A 30 -54.47 6.34 -26.96
N SER A 31 -53.87 7.52 -26.74
CA SER A 31 -53.35 8.35 -27.83
C SER A 31 -51.89 8.02 -28.16
N SER A 32 -51.51 8.09 -29.44
CA SER A 32 -50.12 7.91 -29.90
C SER A 32 -49.62 9.15 -30.64
N ILE A 33 -48.39 9.56 -30.39
CA ILE A 33 -47.72 10.64 -31.12
C ILE A 33 -46.69 10.01 -32.06
N THR A 34 -46.96 10.03 -33.37
CA THR A 34 -46.05 9.47 -34.39
C THR A 34 -45.12 10.50 -35.00
N ARG A 35 -45.50 11.79 -34.93
CA ARG A 35 -44.70 12.94 -35.38
C ARG A 35 -44.89 14.10 -34.41
N GLY A 36 -43.81 14.86 -34.17
CA GLY A 36 -43.81 16.00 -33.26
C GLY A 36 -43.37 15.64 -31.85
N ALA A 37 -43.66 16.52 -30.89
CA ALA A 37 -43.28 16.38 -29.49
C ALA A 37 -44.50 16.56 -28.56
N LEU A 38 -44.49 15.87 -27.42
CA LEU A 38 -45.40 16.15 -26.31
C LEU A 38 -44.77 17.21 -25.42
N ARG A 39 -45.50 18.28 -25.12
CA ARG A 39 -45.13 19.24 -24.07
C ARG A 39 -46.14 19.15 -22.95
N VAL A 40 -45.69 18.80 -21.74
CA VAL A 40 -46.49 18.84 -20.51
C VAL A 40 -46.13 20.12 -19.76
N ALA A 41 -47.01 21.12 -19.79
CA ALA A 41 -46.84 22.38 -19.07
C ALA A 41 -47.59 22.34 -17.73
N SER A 42 -47.21 21.40 -16.87
CA SER A 42 -47.73 21.25 -15.51
C SER A 42 -46.64 21.59 -14.50
N PRO A 43 -46.94 22.28 -13.39
CA PRO A 43 -46.01 22.42 -12.27
C PRO A 43 -45.52 21.08 -11.71
N GLU A 44 -46.34 20.03 -11.81
CA GLU A 44 -46.01 18.67 -11.36
C GLU A 44 -45.22 17.86 -12.40
N GLY A 45 -45.04 18.40 -13.61
CA GLY A 45 -44.39 17.70 -14.71
C GLY A 45 -45.20 16.51 -15.23
N LEU A 46 -44.49 15.48 -15.71
CA LEU A 46 -45.07 14.22 -16.16
C LEU A 46 -45.09 13.22 -14.99
N LEU A 47 -46.28 12.84 -14.53
CA LEU A 47 -46.45 11.74 -13.59
C LEU A 47 -46.70 10.44 -14.38
N VAL A 48 -45.89 9.41 -14.12
CA VAL A 48 -46.05 8.08 -14.70
C VAL A 48 -46.34 7.09 -13.59
N GLU A 49 -47.59 6.67 -13.48
CA GLU A 49 -47.99 5.58 -12.60
C GLU A 49 -47.86 4.25 -13.35
N GLY A 50 -46.85 3.46 -13.00
CA GLY A 50 -46.52 2.21 -13.67
C GLY A 50 -45.12 2.24 -14.30
N SER A 51 -45.01 1.78 -15.54
CA SER A 51 -43.73 1.67 -16.26
C SER A 51 -43.61 2.67 -17.39
N ALA A 52 -42.46 3.35 -17.49
CA ALA A 52 -42.05 4.06 -18.69
C ALA A 52 -41.04 3.23 -19.47
N TYR A 53 -41.18 3.17 -20.80
CA TYR A 53 -40.18 2.58 -21.69
C TYR A 53 -39.72 3.64 -22.68
N VAL A 54 -38.43 3.93 -22.67
CA VAL A 54 -37.79 4.88 -23.60
C VAL A 54 -36.82 4.09 -24.47
N SER A 55 -37.15 3.97 -25.76
CA SER A 55 -36.20 3.47 -26.76
C SER A 55 -35.48 4.67 -27.37
N GLY A 56 -34.20 4.82 -27.04
CA GLY A 56 -33.37 5.92 -27.53
C GLY A 56 -32.76 6.73 -26.40
N ILE A 57 -32.64 8.04 -26.62
CA ILE A 57 -31.95 8.95 -25.70
C ILE A 57 -32.97 9.68 -24.84
N LEU A 58 -32.74 9.68 -23.52
CA LEU A 58 -33.40 10.56 -22.57
C LEU A 58 -32.41 11.65 -22.15
N HIS A 59 -32.71 12.91 -22.46
CA HIS A 59 -32.00 14.06 -21.92
C HIS A 59 -32.82 14.64 -20.77
N GLY A 60 -32.20 14.76 -19.60
CA GLY A 60 -32.77 15.44 -18.43
C GLY A 60 -31.83 16.55 -17.98
N ASP A 61 -32.41 17.63 -17.48
CA ASP A 61 -31.69 18.72 -16.81
C ASP A 61 -32.28 18.85 -15.40
N GLY A 62 -31.40 18.94 -14.39
CA GLY A 62 -31.75 18.89 -12.97
C GLY A 62 -31.43 17.57 -12.27
N ASP A 63 -32.04 17.37 -11.11
CA ASP A 63 -31.75 16.24 -10.23
C ASP A 63 -32.47 14.96 -10.68
N PHE A 64 -31.75 13.84 -10.63
CA PHE A 64 -32.31 12.51 -10.80
C PHE A 64 -32.31 11.78 -9.45
N ASN A 65 -33.48 11.66 -8.82
CA ASN A 65 -33.66 10.89 -7.60
C ASN A 65 -34.33 9.56 -7.94
N TRP A 66 -33.63 8.46 -7.66
CA TRP A 66 -34.12 7.11 -7.88
C TRP A 66 -34.14 6.36 -6.55
N SER A 67 -35.24 5.67 -6.27
CA SER A 67 -35.36 4.79 -5.12
C SER A 67 -35.53 3.35 -5.59
N GLY A 68 -34.88 2.42 -4.88
CA GLY A 68 -34.80 1.03 -5.27
C GLY A 68 -33.59 0.71 -6.16
N ASP A 69 -33.55 -0.52 -6.66
CA ASP A 69 -32.41 -1.02 -7.42
C ASP A 69 -32.29 -0.33 -8.78
N MET A 70 -31.06 -0.04 -9.18
CA MET A 70 -30.73 0.51 -10.49
C MET A 70 -29.66 -0.34 -11.15
N ASN A 71 -29.95 -0.79 -12.37
CA ASN A 71 -28.98 -1.50 -13.20
C ASN A 71 -28.58 -0.62 -14.38
N LEU A 72 -27.36 -0.08 -14.33
CA LEU A 72 -26.78 0.72 -15.40
C LEU A 72 -25.77 -0.13 -16.16
N THR A 73 -26.03 -0.36 -17.43
CA THR A 73 -25.11 -1.10 -18.31
C THR A 73 -24.36 -0.15 -19.24
N GLY A 74 -23.16 -0.54 -19.64
CA GLY A 74 -22.30 0.29 -20.50
C GLY A 74 -21.51 1.34 -19.73
N SER A 75 -20.76 2.17 -20.45
CA SER A 75 -19.86 3.16 -19.86
C SER A 75 -20.65 4.26 -19.15
N GLN A 76 -20.30 4.51 -17.88
CA GLN A 76 -20.82 5.61 -17.09
C GLN A 76 -19.76 6.71 -17.01
N HIS A 77 -20.16 7.95 -17.25
CA HIS A 77 -19.33 9.13 -17.00
C HIS A 77 -20.03 10.00 -15.95
N VAL A 78 -19.55 9.91 -14.71
CA VAL A 78 -20.07 10.70 -13.59
C VAL A 78 -19.06 11.79 -13.28
N THR A 79 -19.53 13.04 -13.28
CA THR A 79 -18.72 14.20 -12.92
C THR A 79 -19.09 14.69 -11.54
N GLY A 80 -18.09 15.10 -10.76
CA GLY A 80 -18.27 15.59 -9.40
C GLY A 80 -18.14 14.49 -8.34
N PRO A 81 -18.30 14.84 -7.06
CA PRO A 81 -18.17 13.90 -5.95
C PRO A 81 -19.21 12.78 -6.05
N THR A 82 -18.77 11.55 -5.84
CA THR A 82 -19.67 10.38 -5.74
C THR A 82 -19.46 9.73 -4.38
N VAL A 83 -20.56 9.44 -3.69
CA VAL A 83 -20.57 8.74 -2.40
C VAL A 83 -21.32 7.42 -2.59
N PHE A 84 -20.73 6.34 -2.10
CA PHE A 84 -21.37 5.02 -2.05
C PHE A 84 -21.58 4.65 -0.59
N ASP A 85 -22.81 4.77 -0.10
CA ASP A 85 -23.18 4.43 1.29
C ASP A 85 -23.42 2.93 1.46
N GLY A 86 -22.42 2.13 1.09
CA GLY A 86 -22.50 0.67 1.09
C GLY A 86 -21.24 0.02 0.55
N THR A 87 -21.37 -1.26 0.17
CA THR A 87 -20.24 -2.01 -0.42
C THR A 87 -20.07 -1.62 -1.89
N LEU A 88 -18.88 -1.17 -2.25
CA LEU A 88 -18.48 -0.98 -3.64
C LEU A 88 -17.57 -2.15 -4.08
N THR A 89 -18.02 -2.92 -5.06
CA THR A 89 -17.19 -3.93 -5.73
C THR A 89 -16.85 -3.44 -7.12
N ILE A 90 -15.55 -3.37 -7.44
CA ILE A 90 -15.07 -3.01 -8.78
C ILE A 90 -14.36 -4.22 -9.38
N ASN A 91 -14.97 -4.80 -10.40
CA ASN A 91 -14.39 -5.91 -11.15
C ASN A 91 -13.61 -5.34 -12.35
N GLY A 92 -12.34 -5.01 -12.15
CA GLY A 92 -11.49 -4.47 -13.20
C GLY A 92 -10.37 -3.59 -12.66
N ASN A 93 -9.64 -2.96 -13.59
CA ASN A 93 -8.59 -2.03 -13.24
C ASN A 93 -9.19 -0.73 -12.71
N THR A 94 -8.69 -0.28 -11.56
CA THR A 94 -9.08 0.99 -10.95
C THR A 94 -7.86 1.90 -10.90
N THR A 95 -8.00 3.11 -11.42
CA THR A 95 -7.00 4.18 -11.28
C THR A 95 -7.61 5.28 -10.42
N ILE A 96 -6.98 5.58 -9.28
CA ILE A 96 -7.37 6.69 -8.41
C ILE A 96 -6.28 7.75 -8.51
N ASN A 97 -6.63 8.91 -9.06
CA ASN A 97 -5.74 10.06 -9.10
C ASN A 97 -6.00 10.91 -7.85
N GLY A 98 -5.07 10.88 -6.91
CA GLY A 98 -5.15 11.63 -5.66
C GLY A 98 -4.97 10.75 -4.42
N THR A 99 -5.23 11.34 -3.26
CA THR A 99 -5.11 10.65 -1.97
C THR A 99 -6.20 9.61 -1.81
N THR A 100 -5.82 8.40 -1.39
CA THR A 100 -6.75 7.34 -0.99
C THR A 100 -6.51 7.02 0.47
N THR A 101 -7.57 7.05 1.28
CA THR A 101 -7.54 6.61 2.68
C THR A 101 -8.37 5.34 2.79
N VAL A 102 -7.75 4.26 3.29
CA VAL A 102 -8.44 3.02 3.61
C VAL A 102 -8.53 2.91 5.12
N ASN A 103 -9.72 3.07 5.67
CA ASN A 103 -9.97 2.86 7.09
C ASN A 103 -10.30 1.38 7.31
N GLY A 104 -9.37 0.66 7.94
CA GLY A 104 -9.49 -0.77 8.18
C GLY A 104 -8.39 -1.59 7.49
N PRO A 105 -8.54 -2.93 7.45
CA PRO A 105 -7.52 -3.80 6.88
C PRO A 105 -7.43 -3.61 5.36
N LEU A 106 -6.20 -3.54 4.85
CA LEU A 106 -5.90 -3.56 3.43
C LEU A 106 -5.24 -4.91 3.09
N ASN A 107 -5.87 -5.70 2.23
CA ASN A 107 -5.27 -6.90 1.68
C ASN A 107 -4.93 -6.66 0.20
N VAL A 108 -3.64 -6.65 -0.13
CA VAL A 108 -3.16 -6.53 -1.51
C VAL A 108 -2.60 -7.87 -1.94
N VAL A 109 -3.25 -8.50 -2.91
CA VAL A 109 -2.79 -9.76 -3.49
C VAL A 109 -1.98 -9.47 -4.75
N GLY A 110 -0.81 -10.08 -4.86
CA GLY A 110 0.11 -9.89 -5.98
C GLY A 110 1.18 -8.83 -5.72
N THR A 111 1.83 -8.38 -6.79
CA THR A 111 2.92 -7.40 -6.71
C THR A 111 2.37 -6.00 -6.46
N TRP A 112 2.97 -5.29 -5.52
CA TRP A 112 2.71 -3.87 -5.29
C TRP A 112 4.03 -3.08 -5.41
N LYS A 113 3.89 -1.80 -5.71
CA LYS A 113 5.00 -0.85 -5.77
C LYS A 113 4.59 0.43 -5.06
N LEU A 114 5.31 0.78 -4.01
CA LEU A 114 5.22 2.09 -3.39
C LEU A 114 6.33 2.98 -3.95
N ILE A 115 5.97 4.19 -4.37
CA ILE A 115 6.93 5.21 -4.79
C ILE A 115 6.85 6.33 -3.74
N GLY A 116 8.00 6.70 -3.18
CA GLY A 116 8.09 7.64 -2.07
C GLY A 116 8.22 6.94 -0.72
N ASN A 117 7.75 7.61 0.33
CA ASN A 117 7.91 7.14 1.71
C ASN A 117 6.76 6.22 2.12
N GLY A 118 7.06 5.22 2.95
CA GLY A 118 6.08 4.34 3.59
C GLY A 118 6.43 4.14 5.05
N GLU A 119 5.41 4.11 5.90
CA GLU A 119 5.54 3.80 7.32
C GLU A 119 4.63 2.63 7.64
N ILE A 120 5.16 1.62 8.34
CA ILE A 120 4.40 0.50 8.86
C ILE A 120 4.50 0.58 10.39
N GLN A 121 3.38 0.88 11.04
CA GLN A 121 3.27 0.84 12.49
C GLN A 121 2.82 -0.55 12.91
N GLY A 122 3.70 -1.30 13.57
CA GLY A 122 3.43 -2.67 14.02
C GLY A 122 4.44 -3.68 13.49
N ASN A 123 4.06 -4.95 13.51
CA ASN A 123 4.93 -6.04 13.10
C ASN A 123 4.87 -6.25 11.59
N THR A 124 6.03 -6.45 10.97
CA THR A 124 6.17 -6.79 9.56
C THR A 124 6.86 -8.15 9.43
N VAL A 125 6.26 -9.07 8.67
CA VAL A 125 6.86 -10.34 8.29
C VAL A 125 7.18 -10.31 6.81
N ILE A 126 8.45 -10.53 6.47
CA ILE A 126 8.92 -10.60 5.08
C ILE A 126 9.49 -12.01 4.89
N THR A 127 8.86 -12.80 4.02
CA THR A 127 9.30 -14.17 3.72
C THR A 127 10.33 -14.24 2.59
N GLY A 128 10.44 -13.18 1.80
CA GLY A 128 11.44 -13.02 0.75
C GLY A 128 12.65 -12.18 1.18
N SER A 129 13.45 -11.78 0.21
CA SER A 129 14.63 -10.93 0.44
C SER A 129 14.24 -9.46 0.61
N VAL A 130 15.01 -8.75 1.45
CA VAL A 130 14.97 -7.29 1.56
C VAL A 130 16.25 -6.75 0.91
N ILE A 131 16.09 -5.84 -0.04
CA ILE A 131 17.21 -5.11 -0.66
C ILE A 131 17.08 -3.65 -0.24
N VAL A 132 18.14 -3.12 0.36
CA VAL A 132 18.27 -1.71 0.73
C VAL A 132 19.38 -1.11 -0.12
N ASN A 133 19.03 -0.18 -1.01
CA ASN A 133 19.99 0.49 -1.88
C ASN A 133 20.59 1.72 -1.19
N SER A 134 21.88 2.02 -1.41
CA SER A 134 22.50 3.24 -0.89
C SER A 134 21.76 4.51 -1.37
N PRO A 135 21.60 5.53 -0.51
CA PRO A 135 22.13 5.66 0.86
C PRO A 135 21.20 5.07 1.95
N GLY A 136 20.57 3.94 1.71
CA GLY A 136 19.61 3.33 2.63
C GLY A 136 20.25 2.79 3.91
N LEU A 137 19.51 2.95 5.01
CA LEU A 137 19.92 2.63 6.37
C LEU A 137 18.89 1.66 6.99
N ILE A 138 19.36 0.55 7.55
CA ILE A 138 18.55 -0.27 8.46
C ILE A 138 18.92 0.11 9.89
N ARG A 139 17.94 0.51 10.70
CA ARG A 139 18.12 0.88 12.11
C ARG A 139 17.23 0.01 12.99
N ILE A 140 17.85 -0.75 13.88
CA ILE A 140 17.16 -1.58 14.88
C ILE A 140 17.11 -0.78 16.19
N THR A 141 15.92 -0.34 16.56
CA THR A 141 15.65 0.44 17.78
C THR A 141 15.07 -0.45 18.88
N GLY A 142 15.37 -0.15 20.14
CA GLY A 142 14.88 -0.97 21.27
C GLY A 142 15.73 -0.98 22.55
N GLY A 143 16.81 -0.19 22.62
CA GLY A 143 17.65 -0.05 23.82
C GLY A 143 18.47 1.24 23.79
N ALA A 144 19.34 1.43 24.78
CA ALA A 144 20.18 2.65 24.91
C ALA A 144 21.20 2.85 23.76
N SER A 145 21.36 1.87 22.88
CA SER A 145 22.34 1.88 21.79
C SER A 145 21.79 1.13 20.57
N PRO A 146 21.22 1.84 19.58
CA PRO A 146 20.64 1.23 18.39
C PRO A 146 21.73 0.56 17.54
N ALA A 147 21.38 -0.53 16.86
CA ALA A 147 22.24 -1.10 15.83
C ALA A 147 21.85 -0.54 14.46
N THR A 148 22.83 -0.27 13.62
CA THR A 148 22.60 0.16 12.22
C THR A 148 23.33 -0.75 11.25
N LEU A 149 22.77 -0.90 10.05
CA LEU A 149 23.45 -1.46 8.89
C LEU A 149 23.36 -0.44 7.76
N GLU A 150 24.51 0.05 7.34
CA GLU A 150 24.68 1.08 6.32
C GLU A 150 25.96 0.80 5.55
N ASP A 151 25.90 0.84 4.21
CA ASP A 151 27.04 0.62 3.32
C ASP A 151 27.90 -0.63 3.65
N GLY A 152 27.25 -1.72 4.08
CA GLY A 152 27.91 -2.98 4.43
C GLY A 152 28.61 -3.00 5.80
N ARG A 153 28.52 -1.92 6.57
CA ARG A 153 29.01 -1.82 7.95
C ARG A 153 27.84 -1.97 8.93
N MET A 154 27.93 -2.96 9.81
CA MET A 154 27.05 -3.09 10.96
C MET A 154 27.66 -2.32 12.14
N SER A 155 26.96 -1.32 12.66
CA SER A 155 27.39 -0.53 13.82
C SER A 155 26.48 -0.80 15.01
N PHE A 156 27.06 -0.86 16.20
CA PHE A 156 26.36 -1.00 17.47
C PHE A 156 26.55 0.31 18.24
N GLY A 157 25.48 0.88 18.80
CA GLY A 157 25.49 2.23 19.37
C GLY A 157 26.49 2.51 20.50
N THR A 158 27.18 1.50 21.03
CA THR A 158 28.29 1.63 21.99
C THR A 158 29.66 1.79 21.31
N GLY A 159 29.70 1.92 19.98
CA GLY A 159 30.92 2.15 19.18
C GLY A 159 31.55 0.89 18.61
N GLY A 160 31.00 -0.29 18.91
CA GLY A 160 31.43 -1.54 18.28
C GLY A 160 30.91 -1.66 16.86
N VAL A 161 31.70 -2.21 15.95
CA VAL A 161 31.31 -2.38 14.53
C VAL A 161 31.80 -3.70 13.96
N VAL A 162 31.08 -4.20 12.95
CA VAL A 162 31.48 -5.31 12.08
C VAL A 162 31.44 -4.81 10.64
N GLU A 163 32.54 -4.93 9.93
CA GLU A 163 32.67 -4.38 8.58
C GLU A 163 33.61 -5.23 7.71
N ALA A 164 33.39 -5.15 6.41
CA ALA A 164 34.33 -5.71 5.45
C ALA A 164 35.65 -4.93 5.46
N ASP A 165 36.77 -5.65 5.43
CA ASP A 165 38.06 -5.06 5.14
C ASP A 165 38.20 -4.91 3.62
N VAL A 166 37.88 -3.73 3.10
CA VAL A 166 38.03 -3.43 1.67
C VAL A 166 39.49 -3.24 1.22
N THR A 167 40.42 -3.06 2.16
CA THR A 167 41.84 -2.82 1.87
C THR A 167 42.60 -4.13 1.69
N ASN A 168 42.46 -5.05 2.63
CA ASN A 168 43.19 -6.32 2.65
C ASN A 168 42.30 -7.53 2.34
N GLY A 169 40.99 -7.31 2.15
CA GLY A 169 39.99 -8.38 2.04
C GLY A 169 39.73 -9.05 3.39
N GLY A 170 38.46 -9.29 3.72
CA GLY A 170 38.07 -10.00 4.94
C GLY A 170 37.03 -9.27 5.78
N VAL A 171 37.00 -9.58 7.07
CA VAL A 171 36.06 -9.02 8.05
C VAL A 171 36.82 -8.55 9.28
N ARG A 172 36.47 -7.35 9.77
CA ARG A 172 36.95 -6.78 11.02
C ARG A 172 35.78 -6.59 11.97
N MET A 173 36.00 -6.93 13.24
CA MET A 173 35.15 -6.53 14.35
C MET A 173 35.95 -5.58 15.24
N ASN A 174 35.56 -4.31 15.30
CA ASN A 174 36.33 -3.27 16.00
C ASN A 174 35.52 -2.69 17.15
N VAL A 175 36.15 -2.49 18.31
CA VAL A 175 35.59 -1.73 19.43
C VAL A 175 36.71 -0.88 20.03
N GLY A 176 36.72 0.42 19.74
CA GLY A 176 37.83 1.30 20.10
C GLY A 176 39.15 0.80 19.49
N THR A 177 40.14 0.48 20.33
CA THR A 177 41.44 -0.06 19.92
C THR A 177 41.50 -1.59 19.86
N ASN A 178 40.41 -2.27 20.23
CA ASN A 178 40.34 -3.73 20.20
C ASN A 178 39.81 -4.19 18.85
N ARG A 179 40.38 -5.28 18.34
CA ARG A 179 40.04 -5.82 17.02
C ARG A 179 40.09 -7.33 16.99
N VAL A 180 39.08 -7.93 16.38
CA VAL A 180 39.14 -9.29 15.85
C VAL A 180 39.12 -9.18 14.33
N TYR A 181 40.06 -9.82 13.67
CA TYR A 181 40.26 -9.70 12.24
C TYR A 181 40.48 -11.05 11.59
N VAL A 182 39.79 -11.27 10.47
CA VAL A 182 40.03 -12.39 9.57
C VAL A 182 40.17 -11.78 8.19
N GLY A 183 41.36 -11.89 7.58
CA GLY A 183 41.56 -11.45 6.21
C GLY A 183 42.45 -12.37 5.41
N THR A 184 42.75 -11.95 4.19
CA THR A 184 43.37 -12.82 3.18
C THR A 184 44.77 -13.31 3.55
N GLY A 185 45.54 -12.54 4.33
CA GLY A 185 46.91 -12.88 4.72
C GLY A 185 47.12 -13.20 6.21
N ALA A 186 46.13 -12.90 7.06
CA ALA A 186 46.26 -13.09 8.49
C ALA A 186 44.91 -13.19 9.22
N VAL A 187 44.92 -13.91 10.33
CA VAL A 187 43.88 -13.88 11.36
C VAL A 187 44.50 -13.29 12.62
N ALA A 188 43.86 -12.29 13.21
CA ALA A 188 44.41 -11.58 14.35
C ALA A 188 43.38 -11.27 15.43
N ILE A 189 43.83 -11.34 16.69
CA ILE A 189 43.12 -10.79 17.84
C ILE A 189 44.03 -9.75 18.48
N GLN A 190 43.52 -8.54 18.66
CA GLN A 190 44.28 -7.41 19.18
C GLN A 190 43.51 -6.71 20.30
N ARG A 191 44.25 -6.33 21.34
CA ARG A 191 43.79 -5.46 22.43
C ARG A 191 44.84 -4.37 22.67
N GLY A 192 44.57 -3.15 22.21
CA GLY A 192 45.55 -2.07 22.29
C GLY A 192 46.84 -2.43 21.53
N GLY A 193 47.98 -2.43 22.21
CA GLY A 193 49.29 -2.76 21.63
C GLY A 193 49.63 -4.25 21.57
N VAL A 194 48.83 -5.12 22.19
CA VAL A 194 49.09 -6.56 22.27
C VAL A 194 48.27 -7.28 21.20
N SER A 195 48.88 -8.22 20.47
CA SER A 195 48.13 -9.05 19.50
C SER A 195 48.70 -10.44 19.31
N ILE A 196 47.83 -11.35 18.89
CA ILE A 196 48.18 -12.68 18.37
C ILE A 196 47.79 -12.68 16.91
N VAL A 197 48.71 -13.08 16.04
CA VAL A 197 48.52 -13.10 14.59
C VAL A 197 48.92 -14.46 14.05
N LEU A 198 47.99 -15.15 13.43
CA LEU A 198 48.27 -16.31 12.59
C LEU A 198 48.41 -15.84 11.15
N SER A 199 49.51 -16.20 10.50
CA SER A 199 49.77 -15.91 9.08
C SER A 199 50.40 -17.12 8.39
N GLY A 200 50.72 -16.98 7.10
CA GLY A 200 51.45 -18.01 6.36
C GLY A 200 52.84 -18.33 6.91
N SER A 201 53.42 -17.46 7.75
CA SER A 201 54.71 -17.67 8.40
C SER A 201 54.61 -18.29 9.80
N GLY A 202 53.40 -18.64 10.26
CA GLY A 202 53.15 -19.25 11.57
C GLY A 202 52.35 -18.34 12.52
N ILE A 203 52.46 -18.62 13.82
CA ILE A 203 51.77 -17.85 14.88
C ILE A 203 52.77 -16.88 15.50
N SER A 204 52.44 -15.60 15.47
CA SER A 204 53.22 -14.51 16.05
C SER A 204 52.48 -13.88 17.24
N PHE A 205 53.21 -13.61 18.31
CA PHE A 205 52.73 -12.90 19.50
C PHE A 205 53.43 -11.54 19.56
N PHE A 206 52.70 -10.45 19.37
CA PHE A 206 53.24 -9.09 19.35
C PHE A 206 52.92 -8.36 20.67
N GLY A 207 53.91 -7.63 21.18
CA GLY A 207 53.77 -6.81 22.38
C GLY A 207 53.60 -7.62 23.68
N MET A 208 53.98 -8.90 23.66
CA MET A 208 53.95 -9.80 24.82
C MET A 208 55.37 -10.08 25.33
N ASP A 209 55.55 -10.09 26.64
CA ASP A 209 56.82 -10.50 27.27
C ASP A 209 56.97 -12.03 27.16
N THR A 210 58.18 -12.51 26.85
CA THR A 210 58.49 -13.94 26.83
C THR A 210 59.26 -14.33 28.09
N ILE A 211 58.78 -15.34 28.82
CA ILE A 211 59.44 -15.87 30.02
C ILE A 211 59.52 -17.40 29.93
N PRO A 212 60.73 -18.01 30.00
CA PRO A 212 60.84 -19.46 30.14
C PRO A 212 60.24 -19.92 31.48
N SER A 213 59.30 -20.86 31.49
CA SER A 213 58.80 -21.45 32.75
C SER A 213 58.52 -22.95 32.67
N ALA A 214 58.88 -23.66 33.74
CA ALA A 214 58.68 -25.11 33.89
C ALA A 214 57.27 -25.51 34.36
N SER A 215 56.33 -24.57 34.50
CA SER A 215 55.00 -24.83 35.07
C SER A 215 53.99 -23.76 34.63
N ALA A 216 53.55 -23.82 33.38
CA ALA A 216 52.47 -22.98 32.89
C ALA A 216 51.10 -23.56 33.25
N ASN A 217 50.77 -23.58 34.55
CA ASN A 217 49.44 -23.93 35.06
C ASN A 217 48.82 -25.22 34.46
N HIS A 218 49.54 -26.34 34.52
CA HIS A 218 49.12 -27.66 33.99
C HIS A 218 49.03 -27.77 32.46
N ALA A 219 49.58 -26.82 31.71
CA ALA A 219 49.69 -26.95 30.25
C ALA A 219 50.66 -28.09 29.87
N PRO A 220 50.36 -28.88 28.81
CA PRO A 220 51.26 -29.93 28.34
C PRO A 220 52.63 -29.41 27.90
N VAL A 221 53.68 -30.18 28.13
CA VAL A 221 55.04 -29.89 27.64
C VAL A 221 55.04 -29.75 26.12
N GLY A 222 55.71 -28.72 25.60
CA GLY A 222 55.73 -28.36 24.19
C GLY A 222 54.60 -27.42 23.74
N THR A 223 53.76 -26.94 24.67
CA THR A 223 52.74 -25.91 24.35
C THR A 223 53.25 -24.50 24.67
N ILE A 224 52.71 -23.52 23.95
CA ILE A 224 52.89 -22.09 24.22
C ILE A 224 51.65 -21.62 24.99
N TRP A 225 51.83 -21.10 26.20
CA TRP A 225 50.76 -20.64 27.09
C TRP A 225 50.84 -19.12 27.32
N THR A 226 49.68 -18.48 27.53
CA THR A 226 49.62 -17.06 27.94
C THR A 226 48.85 -16.89 29.23
N ASP A 227 49.38 -16.11 30.17
CA ASP A 227 48.65 -15.74 31.38
C ASP A 227 47.73 -14.53 31.19
N GLY A 228 46.90 -14.22 32.20
CA GLY A 228 45.99 -13.07 32.18
C GLY A 228 46.68 -11.70 32.18
N THR A 229 48.02 -11.65 32.34
CA THR A 229 48.84 -10.43 32.27
C THR A 229 49.51 -10.23 30.91
N GLY A 230 49.36 -11.19 29.99
CA GLY A 230 49.89 -11.11 28.62
C GLY A 230 51.32 -11.62 28.47
N LYS A 231 51.84 -12.37 29.44
CA LYS A 231 53.13 -13.05 29.33
C LYS A 231 52.98 -14.36 28.57
N VAL A 232 53.93 -14.66 27.69
CA VAL A 232 54.00 -15.89 26.90
C VAL A 232 55.04 -16.82 27.52
N PHE A 233 54.64 -18.08 27.71
CA PHE A 233 55.44 -19.13 28.30
C PHE A 233 55.60 -20.27 27.31
N GLU A 234 56.83 -20.67 27.07
CA GLU A 234 57.13 -21.97 26.47
C GLU A 234 57.18 -23.01 27.60
N VAL A 235 56.31 -24.03 27.53
CA VAL A 235 56.31 -25.11 28.50
C VAL A 235 57.40 -26.11 28.12
N VAL A 236 58.55 -26.00 28.80
CA VAL A 236 59.71 -26.90 28.66
C VAL A 236 59.73 -27.98 29.73
#